data_AF-A0A2C9WMI9-F1
#
_entry.id   AF-A0A2C9WMI9-F1
#
_cell.length_a   1.000
_cell.length_b   1.000
_cell.length_c   1.000
_cell.angle_alpha   90.00
_cell.angle_beta   90.00
_cell.angle_gamma   90.00
#
_symmetry.space_group_name_H-M   'P 1'
#
loop_
_entity.id
_entity.type
_entity.pdbx_description
1 polymer ?
#
loop_
_entity_poly.entity_id
_entity_poly.type
_entity_poly.pdbx_seq_one_letter_code
_entity_poly.pdbx_strand_id
1 'polypeptide(L)'
;MCVSQINLANYACGRLAPSPASEVLNDHEHKHGHGHKHRHRHRHGKFAHETPAQSCCRWLDNVDNECVCDLLIHLPAFLSKPAHQITVVIGEICRVKFSCSGRVRP
;
A
#
# COMPACT_ATOMS: atom_id res chain seq x y z
N MET A 1 5.23 -6.36 18.12
CA MET A 1 5.56 -5.21 17.25
C MET A 1 5.03 -5.33 15.83
N CYS A 2 4.56 -6.50 15.37
CA CYS A 2 4.09 -6.66 13.99
C CYS A 2 2.79 -5.91 13.65
N VAL A 3 1.87 -5.78 14.60
CA VAL A 3 0.59 -5.07 14.39
C VAL A 3 0.82 -3.62 13.95
N SER A 4 1.77 -2.90 14.54
CA SER A 4 2.04 -1.51 14.17
C SER A 4 2.65 -1.36 12.78
N GLN A 5 3.56 -2.27 12.38
CA GLN A 5 4.17 -2.24 11.04
C GLN A 5 3.11 -2.50 9.96
N ILE A 6 2.30 -3.54 10.16
CA ILE A 6 1.23 -3.91 9.24
C ILE A 6 0.18 -2.81 9.15
N ASN A 7 -0.24 -2.22 10.27
CA ASN A 7 -1.22 -1.12 10.25
C ASN A 7 -0.72 0.10 9.49
N LEU A 8 0.57 0.41 9.59
CA LEU A 8 1.15 1.56 8.91
C LEU A 8 1.28 1.33 7.41
N ALA A 9 1.69 0.12 7.01
CA ALA A 9 1.66 -0.31 5.61
C ALA A 9 0.23 -0.30 5.06
N ASN A 10 -0.74 -0.86 5.78
CA ASN A 10 -2.15 -0.86 5.38
C ASN A 10 -2.70 0.56 5.21
N TYR A 11 -2.38 1.47 6.13
CA TYR A 11 -2.79 2.87 6.03
C TYR A 11 -2.18 3.58 4.81
N ALA A 12 -0.90 3.34 4.53
CA ALA A 12 -0.24 3.92 3.37
C ALA A 12 -0.80 3.37 2.05
N CYS A 13 -1.04 2.06 1.99
CA CYS A 13 -1.54 1.37 0.81
C CYS A 13 -3.06 1.51 0.61
N GLY A 14 -3.83 1.80 1.65
CA GLY A 14 -5.26 2.07 1.55
C GLY A 14 -5.62 3.35 0.78
N ARG A 15 -4.61 4.20 0.49
CA ARG A 15 -4.75 5.39 -0.35
C ARG A 15 -4.57 5.13 -1.84
N LEU A 16 -4.23 3.89 -2.22
CA LEU A 16 -4.12 3.52 -3.63
C LEU A 16 -5.52 3.43 -4.23
N ALA A 17 -5.69 4.01 -5.41
CA ALA A 17 -6.86 3.72 -6.22
C ALA A 17 -6.85 2.21 -6.56
N PRO A 18 -8.00 1.51 -6.48
CA PRO A 18 -8.08 0.14 -6.94
C PRO A 18 -7.64 0.10 -8.41
N SER A 19 -6.83 -0.91 -8.75
CA SER A 19 -6.42 -1.19 -10.14
C SER A 19 -7.65 -1.19 -11.07
N PRO A 20 -7.56 -0.73 -12.34
CA PRO A 20 -8.70 -0.59 -13.25
C PRO A 20 -9.47 -1.88 -13.59
N ALA A 21 -9.17 -3.02 -12.95
CA ALA A 21 -10.07 -4.17 -12.92
C ALA A 21 -11.32 -3.96 -12.04
N SER A 22 -11.51 -2.77 -11.44
CA SER A 22 -12.73 -2.40 -10.72
C SER A 22 -13.00 -0.90 -10.82
N GLU A 23 -13.29 -0.41 -12.03
CA GLU A 23 -13.92 0.91 -12.19
C GLU A 23 -15.37 0.84 -11.71
N VAL A 24 -15.60 1.21 -10.46
CA VAL A 24 -16.90 1.77 -10.03
C VAL A 24 -16.72 3.27 -9.99
N LEU A 25 -17.08 3.91 -11.10
CA LEU A 25 -17.27 5.35 -11.22
C LEU A 25 -18.14 5.86 -10.06
N ASN A 26 -17.56 6.70 -9.20
CA ASN A 26 -18.34 7.68 -8.44
C ASN A 26 -17.91 9.05 -8.94
N ASP A 27 -18.61 9.48 -9.99
CA ASP A 27 -18.66 10.86 -10.43
C ASP A 27 -19.59 11.62 -9.46
N HIS A 28 -19.04 12.60 -8.75
CA HIS A 28 -19.84 13.56 -8.01
C HIS A 28 -19.48 14.97 -8.48
N GLU A 29 -20.18 15.40 -9.53
CA GLU A 29 -20.33 16.80 -9.91
C GLU A 29 -20.93 17.62 -8.76
N HIS A 30 -20.18 18.65 -8.32
CA HIS A 30 -20.76 19.82 -7.68
C HIS A 30 -20.14 21.09 -8.30
N LYS A 31 -20.88 21.72 -9.22
CA LYS A 31 -20.64 23.11 -9.62
C LYS A 31 -21.20 24.04 -8.54
N HIS A 32 -20.47 25.11 -8.21
CA HIS A 32 -20.94 26.50 -8.09
C HIS A 32 -19.82 27.38 -7.48
N GLY A 33 -19.49 28.51 -8.12
CA GLY A 33 -18.67 29.56 -7.50
C GLY A 33 -17.94 30.49 -8.46
N HIS A 34 -18.49 31.68 -8.71
CA HIS A 34 -17.80 32.82 -9.31
C HIS A 34 -16.91 33.51 -8.27
N GLY A 35 -15.62 33.73 -8.57
CA GLY A 35 -14.69 34.43 -7.68
C GLY A 35 -13.47 35.01 -8.41
N HIS A 36 -13.14 36.26 -8.08
CA HIS A 36 -12.17 37.13 -8.74
C HIS A 36 -10.71 36.67 -8.62
N LYS A 37 -9.91 36.96 -9.67
CA LYS A 37 -8.51 36.53 -9.83
C LYS A 37 -7.53 37.48 -9.13
N HIS A 38 -6.87 36.99 -8.07
CA HIS A 38 -5.59 37.53 -7.60
C HIS A 38 -4.46 36.54 -7.94
N ARG A 39 -3.52 36.97 -8.81
CA ARG A 39 -2.38 36.15 -9.23
C ARG A 39 -1.22 36.30 -8.25
N HIS A 40 -1.17 35.43 -7.25
CA HIS A 40 0.07 35.15 -6.52
C HIS A 40 0.85 34.06 -7.26
N ARG A 41 1.99 34.42 -7.84
CA ARG A 41 2.95 33.45 -8.40
C ARG A 41 3.67 32.76 -7.24
N HIS A 42 3.06 31.69 -6.71
CA HIS A 42 3.77 30.75 -5.86
C HIS A 42 4.71 29.92 -6.73
N ARG A 43 6.01 30.18 -6.58
CA ARG A 43 7.10 29.41 -7.14
C ARG A 43 7.08 28.04 -6.46
N HIS A 44 6.36 27.08 -7.05
CA HIS A 44 6.43 25.69 -6.62
C HIS A 44 7.84 25.17 -6.88
N GLY A 45 8.66 25.13 -5.84
CA GLY A 45 9.84 24.27 -5.81
C GLY A 45 9.37 22.85 -6.13
N LYS A 46 10.05 22.19 -7.06
CA LYS A 46 9.84 20.78 -7.41
C LYS A 46 10.28 19.90 -6.23
N PHE A 47 9.55 19.95 -5.12
CA PHE A 47 9.53 18.82 -4.20
C PHE A 47 8.71 17.76 -4.93
N ALA A 48 9.39 16.72 -5.43
CA ALA A 48 8.70 15.55 -5.96
C ALA A 48 7.75 15.06 -4.85
N HIS A 49 6.45 15.29 -5.04
CA HIS A 49 5.46 14.79 -4.11
C HIS A 49 5.50 13.26 -4.20
N GLU A 50 5.82 12.59 -3.10
CA GLU A 50 5.77 11.13 -3.02
C GLU A 50 4.36 10.70 -3.43
N THR A 51 4.28 9.91 -4.50
CA THR A 51 2.97 9.39 -4.94
C THR A 51 2.44 8.42 -3.87
N PRO A 52 1.11 8.24 -3.73
CA PRO A 52 0.56 7.25 -2.81
C PRO A 52 1.16 5.86 -2.99
N ALA A 53 1.45 5.50 -4.24
CA ALA A 53 2.11 4.25 -4.63
C ALA A 53 3.56 4.15 -4.13
N GLN A 54 4.34 5.23 -4.24
CA GLN A 54 5.69 5.29 -3.67
C GLN A 54 5.68 5.21 -2.14
N SER A 55 4.74 5.90 -1.49
CA SER A 55 4.59 5.87 -0.03
C SER A 55 4.20 4.47 0.47
N CYS A 56 3.23 3.82 -0.18
CA CYS A 56 2.87 2.43 0.10
C CYS A 56 4.07 1.49 -0.08
N CYS A 57 4.81 1.61 -1.18
CA CYS A 57 5.99 0.78 -1.43
C CYS A 57 7.04 0.93 -0.32
N ARG A 58 7.33 2.19 0.08
CA ARG A 58 8.25 2.47 1.17
C ARG A 58 7.80 1.83 2.48
N TRP A 59 6.53 1.91 2.84
CA TRP A 59 6.04 1.31 4.08
C TRP A 59 6.03 -0.22 4.02
N LEU A 60 5.72 -0.82 2.87
CA LEU A 60 5.79 -2.27 2.68
C LEU A 60 7.22 -2.81 2.78
N ASP A 61 8.22 -2.10 2.25
CA ASP A 61 9.63 -2.51 2.33
C ASP A 61 10.18 -2.53 3.76
N ASN A 62 9.57 -1.75 4.66
CA ASN A 62 9.93 -1.71 6.09
C ASN A 62 9.18 -2.74 6.94
N VAL A 63 8.34 -3.59 6.33
CA VAL A 63 7.68 -4.68 7.07
C VAL A 63 8.63 -5.86 7.16
N ASP A 64 8.82 -6.39 8.37
CA ASP A 64 9.68 -7.55 8.57
C ASP A 64 9.04 -8.84 8.02
N ASN A 65 9.87 -9.74 7.48
CA ASN A 65 9.44 -11.08 7.04
C ASN A 65 8.68 -11.82 8.14
N GLU A 66 9.21 -11.82 9.38
CA GLU A 66 8.58 -12.49 10.53
C GLU A 66 7.15 -12.00 10.79
N CYS A 67 6.90 -10.70 10.60
CA CYS A 67 5.58 -10.13 10.79
C CYS A 67 4.57 -10.57 9.74
N VAL A 68 5.02 -10.75 8.49
CA VAL A 68 4.19 -11.33 7.43
C VAL A 68 3.96 -12.82 7.70
N CYS A 69 5.00 -13.55 8.10
CA CYS A 69 4.89 -14.98 8.40
C CYS A 69 3.93 -15.26 9.57
N ASP A 70 3.98 -14.47 10.65
CA ASP A 70 3.09 -14.57 11.81
C ASP A 70 1.62 -14.26 11.45
N LEU A 71 1.36 -13.45 10.42
CA LEU A 71 -0.01 -13.26 9.93
C LEU A 71 -0.51 -14.53 9.21
N LEU A 72 0.36 -15.18 8.45
CA LEU A 72 0.00 -16.28 7.57
C LEU A 72 -0.20 -17.61 8.31
N ILE A 73 0.35 -17.77 9.52
CA ILE A 73 0.05 -18.93 10.38
C ILE A 73 -1.40 -18.95 10.86
N HIS A 74 -2.13 -17.82 10.75
CA HIS A 74 -3.55 -17.75 11.05
C HIS A 74 -4.43 -18.20 9.88
N LEU A 75 -3.86 -18.38 8.68
CA LEU A 75 -4.60 -18.96 7.57
C LEU A 75 -4.91 -20.43 7.86
N PRO A 76 -6.06 -20.94 7.38
CA PRO A 76 -6.36 -22.36 7.44
C PRO A 76 -5.23 -23.23 6.85
N ALA A 77 -5.08 -24.45 7.37
CA ALA A 77 -3.99 -25.37 7.03
C ALA A 77 -3.80 -25.61 5.51
N PHE A 78 -4.90 -25.56 4.74
CA PHE A 78 -4.88 -25.76 3.29
C PHE A 78 -4.27 -24.57 2.51
N LEU A 79 -4.19 -23.37 3.12
CA LEU A 79 -3.56 -22.18 2.55
C LEU A 79 -2.18 -21.90 3.17
N SER A 80 -1.90 -22.47 4.34
CA SER A 80 -0.60 -22.33 5.01
C SER A 80 0.41 -23.27 4.38
N LYS A 81 1.24 -22.77 3.46
CA LYS A 81 2.47 -23.48 3.07
C LYS A 81 3.53 -23.26 4.15
N PRO A 82 4.28 -24.29 4.59
CA PRO A 82 5.36 -24.11 5.56
C PRO A 82 6.41 -23.13 5.03
N ALA A 83 7.16 -23.50 4.00
CA ALA A 83 8.09 -22.59 3.34
C ALA A 83 7.42 -21.92 2.13
N HIS A 84 7.41 -20.59 2.10
CA HIS A 84 6.80 -19.85 1.00
C HIS A 84 7.42 -18.47 0.82
N GLN A 85 7.29 -17.96 -0.41
CA GLN A 85 7.63 -16.58 -0.76
C GLN A 85 6.37 -15.88 -1.24
N ILE A 86 6.07 -14.72 -0.67
CA ILE A 86 4.94 -13.88 -1.07
C ILE A 86 5.52 -12.64 -1.73
N THR A 87 4.98 -12.32 -2.90
CA THR A 87 5.37 -11.11 -3.63
C THR A 87 4.19 -10.16 -3.68
N VAL A 88 4.34 -8.97 -3.10
CA VAL A 88 3.38 -7.88 -3.23
C VAL A 88 3.83 -6.98 -4.37
N VAL A 89 2.96 -6.76 -5.35
CA VAL A 89 3.23 -5.92 -6.53
C VAL A 89 2.30 -4.72 -6.49
N ILE A 90 2.87 -3.51 -6.48
CA ILE A 90 2.11 -2.25 -6.52
C ILE A 90 2.36 -1.59 -7.87
N GLY A 91 1.40 -1.72 -8.78
CA GLY A 91 1.54 -1.26 -10.16
C GLY A 91 2.81 -1.79 -10.83
N GLU A 92 3.51 -0.93 -11.57
CA GLU A 92 4.82 -1.25 -12.17
C GLU A 92 6.01 -0.76 -11.32
N ILE A 93 5.74 -0.09 -10.20
CA ILE A 93 6.75 0.69 -9.49
C ILE A 93 7.44 -0.07 -8.35
N CYS A 94 6.85 -1.16 -7.88
CA CYS A 94 7.29 -1.80 -6.65
C CYS A 94 6.97 -3.30 -6.65
N ARG A 95 7.96 -4.09 -6.25
CA ARG A 95 7.84 -5.54 -6.03
C ARG A 95 8.57 -5.90 -4.75
N VAL A 96 7.82 -6.08 -3.67
CA VAL A 96 8.37 -6.49 -2.37
C VAL A 96 8.17 -7.98 -2.20
N LYS A 97 9.22 -8.69 -1.78
CA LYS A 97 9.20 -10.14 -1.56
C LYS A 97 9.40 -10.45 -0.08
N PHE A 98 8.45 -11.15 0.50
CA PHE A 98 8.55 -11.70 1.84
C PHE A 98 8.85 -13.19 1.76
N SER A 99 9.82 -13.66 2.54
CA SER A 99 10.22 -15.06 2.57
C SER A 99 10.05 -15.65 3.96
N CYS A 100 9.26 -16.72 4.05
CA CYS A 100 9.00 -17.44 5.29
C CYS A 100 9.68 -18.80 5.23
N SER A 101 10.56 -19.07 6.18
CA SER A 101 11.34 -20.33 6.25
C SER A 101 10.53 -21.53 6.76
N GLY A 102 9.24 -21.35 7.06
CA GLY A 102 8.36 -22.38 7.60
C GLY A 102 8.57 -22.67 9.06
N ARG A 103 7.68 -22.09 9.86
CA ARG A 103 7.44 -22.53 11.23
C ARG A 103 6.24 -23.46 11.19
N VAL A 104 6.47 -24.77 11.28
CA VAL A 104 5.40 -25.72 11.54
C VAL A 104 5.03 -25.54 13.01
N ARG A 105 3.81 -25.07 13.29
CA ARG A 105 3.27 -25.12 14.65
C ARG A 105 3.14 -26.61 15.01
N PRO A 106 3.74 -27.09 16.12
CA PRO A 106 3.57 -28.48 16.56
C PRO A 106 2.10 -28.83 16.79
#